data_AF-A0A920RZK6-F1
#
_entry.id   AF-A0A920RZK6-F1
#
_cell.length_a   1.000
_cell.length_b   1.000
_cell.length_c   1.000
_cell.angle_alpha   90.00
_cell.angle_beta   90.00
_cell.angle_gamma   90.00
#
_symmetry.space_group_name_H-M   'P 1'
#
loop_
_entity.id
_entity.type
_entity.pdbx_description
1 polymer ?
#
loop_
_entity_poly.entity_id
_entity_poly.type
_entity_poly.pdbx_seq_one_letter_code
_entity_poly.pdbx_strand_id
1 'polypeptide(L)'
;MNGITKKSVTIEPPFIFKNGAVFNDPITIAYETLGTLNDKKNNAILVTTGLSPSAHIASSIDDSSPGWWESIVGKDKAIDTSKYFVICVNSFW
;
A
#
# COMPACT_ATOMS: atom_id res chain seq x y z
N MET A 1 2.68 -18.06 2.62
CA MET A 1 3.03 -16.73 2.11
C MET A 1 1.72 -16.05 1.82
N ASN A 2 1.50 -14.83 2.32
CA ASN A 2 0.21 -14.16 2.22
C ASN A 2 0.14 -13.41 0.87
N GLY A 3 -1.03 -13.43 0.21
CA GLY A 3 -1.22 -12.88 -1.14
C GLY A 3 -1.16 -11.35 -1.20
N ILE A 4 -0.94 -10.80 -2.40
CA ILE A 4 -1.11 -9.38 -2.69
C ILE A 4 -2.57 -9.13 -3.01
N THR A 5 -3.21 -8.27 -2.24
CA THR A 5 -4.52 -7.76 -2.61
C THR A 5 -4.40 -6.33 -3.11
N LYS A 6 -4.59 -6.13 -4.42
CA LYS A 6 -4.81 -4.83 -5.04
C LYS A 6 -6.17 -4.30 -4.62
N LYS A 7 -6.21 -3.10 -4.05
CA LYS A 7 -7.41 -2.45 -3.55
C LYS A 7 -7.42 -0.99 -3.95
N SER A 8 -8.59 -0.37 -3.86
CA SER A 8 -8.73 1.07 -3.98
C SER A 8 -9.58 1.60 -2.84
N VAL A 9 -9.40 2.89 -2.55
CA VAL A 9 -10.28 3.66 -1.66
C VAL A 9 -10.65 4.95 -2.36
N THR A 10 -11.93 5.31 -2.29
CA THR A 10 -12.43 6.56 -2.85
C THR A 10 -12.65 7.57 -1.73
N ILE A 11 -12.12 8.77 -1.93
CA ILE A 11 -12.38 9.94 -1.08
C ILE A 11 -13.47 10.74 -1.79
N GLU A 12 -14.63 10.82 -1.17
CA GLU A 12 -15.75 11.61 -1.67
C GLU A 12 -15.45 13.11 -1.59
N PRO A 13 -15.94 13.92 -2.56
CA PRO A 13 -15.71 15.35 -2.56
C PRO A 13 -16.46 16.07 -1.42
N PRO A 14 -16.01 17.28 -1.02
CA PRO A 14 -14.85 17.99 -1.56
C PRO A 14 -13.53 17.58 -0.88
N PHE A 15 -12.46 17.47 -1.67
CA PHE A 15 -11.10 17.38 -1.13
C PHE A 15 -10.46 18.77 -1.09
N ILE A 16 -10.08 19.22 0.10
CA ILE A 16 -9.43 20.51 0.32
C ILE A 16 -7.93 20.29 0.43
N PHE A 17 -7.18 20.79 -0.54
CA PHE A 17 -5.72 20.74 -0.52
C PHE A 17 -5.15 21.70 0.54
N LYS A 18 -3.91 21.43 0.97
CA LYS A 18 -3.20 22.28 1.94
C LYS A 18 -3.09 23.75 1.52
N ASN A 19 -3.07 24.05 0.22
CA ASN A 19 -3.03 25.41 -0.31
C ASN A 19 -4.42 26.08 -0.42
N GLY A 20 -5.48 25.42 0.05
CA GLY A 20 -6.86 25.92 -0.01
C GLY A 20 -7.58 25.67 -1.34
N ALA A 21 -6.92 25.09 -2.35
CA ALA A 21 -7.60 24.64 -3.55
C ALA A 21 -8.60 23.52 -3.23
N VAL A 22 -9.71 23.49 -3.97
CA VAL A 22 -10.78 22.50 -3.78
C VAL A 22 -10.89 21.62 -5.02
N PHE A 23 -10.94 20.32 -4.79
CA PHE A 23 -11.26 19.33 -5.81
C PHE A 23 -12.66 18.77 -5.54
N ASN A 24 -13.56 18.91 -6.52
CA ASN A 24 -14.98 18.59 -6.37
C ASN A 24 -15.39 17.25 -6.98
N ASP A 25 -14.44 16.49 -7.51
CA ASP A 25 -14.67 15.14 -8.01
C ASP A 25 -14.12 14.10 -7.00
N PRO A 26 -14.62 12.85 -7.01
CA PRO A 26 -14.07 11.79 -6.18
C PRO A 26 -12.60 11.50 -6.49
N ILE A 27 -11.77 11.31 -5.46
CA ILE A 27 -10.37 10.91 -5.61
C ILE A 27 -10.24 9.43 -5.31
N THR A 28 -9.82 8.63 -6.29
CA THR A 28 -9.58 7.20 -6.11
C THR A 28 -8.09 6.92 -5.93
N ILE A 29 -7.73 6.30 -4.81
CA ILE A 29 -6.35 5.93 -4.48
C ILE A 29 -6.22 4.41 -4.59
N ALA A 30 -5.30 3.95 -5.43
CA ALA A 30 -4.94 2.54 -5.53
C ALA A 30 -3.83 2.18 -4.52
N TYR A 31 -3.94 1.00 -3.92
CA TYR A 31 -2.96 0.49 -2.97
C TYR A 31 -2.87 -1.03 -3.01
N GLU A 32 -1.75 -1.56 -2.54
CA GLU A 32 -1.53 -3.00 -2.36
C GLU A 32 -1.34 -3.33 -0.89
N THR A 33 -1.72 -4.56 -0.53
CA THR A 33 -1.56 -5.07 0.83
C THR A 33 -0.88 -6.42 0.84
N LEU A 34 0.03 -6.61 1.80
CA LEU A 34 0.73 -7.87 2.04
C LEU A 34 0.63 -8.24 3.52
N GLY A 35 0.43 -9.52 3.80
CA GLY A 35 0.27 -10.00 5.18
C GLY A 35 -1.20 -10.06 5.61
N THR A 36 -1.44 -10.09 6.92
CA THR A 36 -2.79 -10.19 7.49
C THR A 36 -2.98 -9.17 8.60
N LEU A 37 -4.02 -8.34 8.49
CA LEU A 37 -4.40 -7.41 9.55
C LEU A 37 -4.97 -8.19 10.73
N ASN A 38 -4.43 -7.97 11.93
CA ASN A 38 -4.92 -8.64 13.12
C ASN A 38 -6.24 -8.02 13.63
N ASP A 39 -6.94 -8.73 14.51
CA ASP A 39 -8.25 -8.29 15.03
C ASP A 39 -8.18 -6.94 15.77
N LYS A 40 -7.05 -6.66 16.42
CA LYS A 40 -6.79 -5.40 17.15
C LYS A 40 -6.40 -4.24 16.23
N LYS A 41 -6.18 -4.51 14.92
CA LYS A 41 -5.71 -3.58 13.90
C LYS A 41 -4.48 -2.77 14.28
N ASN A 42 -3.57 -3.36 15.07
CA ASN A 42 -2.39 -2.67 15.60
C ASN A 42 -1.06 -3.14 14.97
N ASN A 43 -1.12 -3.94 13.90
CA ASN A 43 0.05 -4.43 13.16
C ASN A 43 0.18 -3.82 11.76
N ALA A 44 -0.50 -2.72 11.45
CA ALA A 44 -0.45 -2.09 10.14
C ALA A 44 0.81 -1.21 9.97
N ILE A 45 1.48 -1.35 8.83
CA ILE A 45 2.59 -0.48 8.41
C ILE A 45 2.20 0.14 7.06
N LEU A 46 2.18 1.47 7.00
CA LEU A 46 2.00 2.21 5.75
C LEU A 46 3.36 2.52 5.12
N VAL A 47 3.51 2.16 3.85
CA VAL A 47 4.67 2.50 3.03
C VAL A 47 4.22 3.48 1.94
N THR A 48 4.92 4.61 1.87
CA THR A 48 4.78 5.59 0.80
C THR A 48 5.90 5.39 -0.21
N THR A 49 5.54 5.33 -1.49
CA THR A 49 6.50 5.17 -2.58
C THR A 49 7.36 6.43 -2.78
N GLY A 50 8.47 6.28 -3.51
CA GLY A 50 9.17 7.42 -4.12
C GLY A 50 8.39 8.00 -5.31
N LEU A 51 9.05 8.80 -6.14
CA LEU A 51 8.41 9.46 -7.30
C LEU A 51 7.87 8.51 -8.37
N SER A 52 8.63 7.46 -8.69
CA SER A 52 8.36 6.55 -9.81
C SER A 52 7.91 5.12 -9.46
N PRO A 53 8.11 4.57 -8.24
CA PRO A 53 7.64 3.23 -7.93
C PRO A 53 6.12 3.14 -7.83
N SER A 54 5.57 2.04 -8.34
CA SER A 54 4.17 1.66 -8.12
C SER A 54 3.94 1.12 -6.70
N ALA A 55 2.69 0.77 -6.39
CA ALA A 55 2.34 0.12 -5.12
C ALA A 55 2.96 -1.28 -4.94
N HIS A 56 3.54 -1.88 -6.00
CA HIS A 56 4.10 -3.24 -5.99
C HIS A 56 5.44 -3.33 -5.26
N ILE A 57 5.36 -3.49 -3.94
CA ILE A 57 6.51 -3.38 -3.03
C ILE A 57 7.34 -4.67 -2.91
N ALA A 58 6.69 -5.84 -3.02
CA ALA A 58 7.32 -7.15 -2.95
C ALA A 58 6.43 -8.21 -3.63
N SER A 59 7.02 -9.33 -4.02
CA SER A 59 6.34 -10.48 -4.60
C SER A 59 5.38 -11.17 -3.62
N SER A 60 4.41 -11.88 -4.17
CA SER A 60 3.44 -12.70 -3.42
C SER A 60 3.01 -13.92 -4.22
N ILE A 61 2.03 -14.67 -3.68
CA ILE A 61 1.46 -15.82 -4.38
C ILE A 61 0.62 -15.43 -5.60
N ASP A 62 0.03 -14.23 -5.60
CA ASP A 62 -0.85 -13.74 -6.66
C ASP A 62 -0.08 -12.98 -7.75
N ASP A 63 1.05 -12.37 -7.38
CA ASP A 63 1.97 -11.69 -8.28
C ASP A 63 3.40 -12.00 -7.87
N SER A 64 4.05 -12.89 -8.63
CA SER A 64 5.41 -13.36 -8.37
C SER A 64 6.49 -12.45 -8.96
N SER A 65 6.11 -11.36 -9.63
CA SER A 65 7.09 -10.39 -10.12
C SER A 65 7.81 -9.72 -8.94
N PRO A 66 9.12 -9.44 -9.06
CA PRO A 66 9.86 -8.83 -7.96
C PRO A 66 9.39 -7.40 -7.72
N GLY A 67 9.13 -7.06 -6.46
CA GLY A 67 8.83 -5.69 -6.06
C GLY A 67 10.08 -4.82 -5.90
N TRP A 68 9.90 -3.51 -5.85
CA TRP A 68 11.03 -2.57 -5.72
C TRP A 68 11.74 -2.63 -4.36
N TRP A 69 11.12 -3.23 -3.34
CA TRP A 69 11.69 -3.51 -2.02
C TRP A 69 11.71 -5.01 -1.70
N GLU A 70 11.88 -5.85 -2.73
CA GLU A 70 11.91 -7.30 -2.59
C GLU A 70 12.89 -7.78 -1.51
N SER A 71 14.05 -7.15 -1.31
CA SER A 71 15.00 -7.58 -0.27
C SER A 71 14.61 -7.16 1.16
N ILE A 72 13.66 -6.24 1.31
CA ILE A 72 13.33 -5.58 2.58
C ILE A 72 11.98 -6.08 3.12
N VAL A 73 11.01 -6.27 2.24
CA VAL A 73 9.63 -6.63 2.59
C VAL A 73 9.34 -8.09 2.24
N GLY A 74 8.85 -8.85 3.21
CA GLY A 74 8.49 -10.26 3.01
C GLY A 74 8.66 -11.09 4.27
N LYS A 75 8.31 -12.36 4.20
CA LYS A 75 8.47 -13.28 5.33
C LYS A 75 9.94 -13.34 5.77
N ASP A 76 10.17 -13.19 7.07
CA ASP A 76 11.50 -13.23 7.71
C ASP A 76 12.48 -12.12 7.25
N LYS A 77 11.96 -11.05 6.63
CA LYS A 77 12.75 -9.86 6.25
C LYS A 77 12.61 -8.73 7.28
N ALA A 78 13.29 -7.61 7.04
CA ALA A 78 13.26 -6.45 7.94
C ALA A 78 11.83 -5.94 8.19
N ILE A 79 11.01 -5.89 7.13
CA ILE A 79 9.57 -5.68 7.24
C ILE A 79 8.90 -7.03 7.02
N ASP A 80 8.66 -7.72 8.14
CA ASP A 80 8.19 -9.10 8.16
C ASP A 80 6.67 -9.21 7.96
N THR A 81 6.25 -9.67 6.77
CA THR A 81 4.83 -9.83 6.42
C THR A 81 4.13 -11.00 7.12
N SER A 82 4.87 -11.81 7.89
CA SER A 82 4.26 -12.78 8.81
C SER A 82 3.81 -12.16 10.13
N LYS A 83 4.32 -10.96 10.46
CA LYS A 83 3.99 -10.21 11.68
C LYS A 83 3.13 -8.98 11.40
N TYR A 84 3.44 -8.26 10.33
CA TYR A 84 2.83 -6.99 10.00
C TYR A 84 1.91 -7.09 8.78
N PHE A 85 0.90 -6.23 8.76
CA PHE A 85 0.05 -5.97 7.62
C PHE A 85 0.58 -4.74 6.88
N VAL A 86 1.27 -4.95 5.78
CA VAL A 86 1.90 -3.88 5.00
C VAL A 86 0.87 -3.33 4.01
N ILE A 87 0.73 -2.01 3.98
CA ILE A 87 -0.10 -1.26 3.03
C ILE A 87 0.85 -0.37 2.22
N CYS A 88 0.88 -0.52 0.91
CA CYS A 88 1.69 0.32 0.03
C CYS A 88 0.77 1.15 -0.87
N VAL A 89 0.87 2.48 -0.76
CA VAL A 89 0.09 3.41 -1.59
C VAL A 89 0.96 3.96 -2.70
N ASN A 90 0.45 3.98 -3.93
CA ASN A 90 1.09 4.73 -4.99
C ASN A 90 0.68 6.20 -4.89
N SER A 91 1.66 7.08 -4.66
CA SER A 91 1.41 8.53 -4.51
C SER A 91 1.40 9.29 -5.83
N PHE A 92 1.84 8.68 -6.93
CA PHE A 92 1.88 9.27 -8.27
C PHE A 92 1.35 8.30 -9.32
N TRP A 93 0.25 8.68 -9.98
CA TRP A 93 -0.21 8.08 -11.23
C TRP A 93 -0.58 9.20 -12.19
#